data_AF-A0AAJ0EFS1-F1
#
_entry.id   AF-A0AAJ0EFS1-F1
#
_cell.length_a   1.000
_cell.length_b   1.000
_cell.length_c   1.000
_cell.angle_alpha   90.00
_cell.angle_beta   90.00
_cell.angle_gamma   90.00
#
_symmetry.space_group_name_H-M   'P 1'
#
loop_
_entity.id
_entity.type
_entity.pdbx_description
1 polymer ?
#
loop_
_entity_poly.entity_id
_entity_poly.type
_entity_poly.pdbx_seq_one_letter_code
_entity_poly.pdbx_strand_id
1 'polypeptide(L)'
;MAQILSIYGLKQALRTSFLQLAAGISVGLCGLAAGFAIGIVGDAGVRATNQQPRLYTGMVLILIFAEVLGLYGLIVSILLLSTSQTQVTDCSGS
;
A
#
# COMPACT_ATOMS: atom_id res chain seq x y z
N MET A 1 3.11 40.18 -10.25
CA MET A 1 4.05 39.15 -9.73
C MET A 1 3.42 38.31 -8.61
N ALA A 2 2.85 38.91 -7.55
CA ALA A 2 2.20 38.16 -6.46
C ALA A 2 1.05 37.21 -6.89
N GLN A 3 0.27 37.57 -7.92
CA GLN A 3 -0.84 36.73 -8.42
C GLN A 3 -0.37 35.48 -9.17
N ILE A 4 0.80 35.51 -9.85
CA ILE A 4 1.33 34.35 -10.56
C ILE A 4 1.83 33.28 -9.57
N LEU A 5 2.43 33.71 -8.45
CA LEU A 5 2.95 32.83 -7.42
C LEU A 5 1.84 32.11 -6.65
N SER A 6 0.69 32.76 -6.43
CA SER A 6 -0.50 32.14 -5.79
C SER A 6 -1.12 31.02 -6.64
N ILE A 7 -1.18 31.19 -7.97
CA ILE A 7 -1.68 30.15 -8.90
C ILE A 7 -0.74 28.94 -8.94
N TYR A 8 0.58 29.16 -8.91
CA TYR A 8 1.56 28.07 -8.82
C TYR A 8 1.50 27.37 -7.45
N GLY A 9 1.33 28.10 -6.34
CA GLY A 9 1.20 27.50 -5.01
C GLY A 9 -0.01 26.57 -4.86
N LEU A 10 -1.18 26.96 -5.38
CA LEU A 10 -2.39 26.13 -5.34
C LEU A 10 -2.24 24.85 -6.17
N LYS A 11 -1.54 24.92 -7.30
CA LYS A 11 -1.28 23.77 -8.19
C LYS A 11 -0.37 22.73 -7.53
N GLN A 12 0.63 23.15 -6.75
CA GLN A 12 1.48 22.25 -5.97
C GLN A 12 0.73 21.61 -4.80
N ALA A 13 -0.10 22.38 -4.08
CA ALA A 13 -0.90 21.88 -2.96
C ALA A 13 -1.96 20.83 -3.36
N LEU A 14 -2.60 21.02 -4.53
CA LEU A 14 -3.52 20.01 -5.07
C LEU A 14 -2.79 18.71 -5.42
N ARG A 15 -1.59 18.79 -6.02
CA ARG A 15 -0.84 17.58 -6.40
C ARG A 15 -0.44 16.74 -5.21
N THR A 16 0.06 17.33 -4.14
CA THR A 16 0.50 16.58 -2.95
C THR A 16 -0.65 15.86 -2.25
N SER A 17 -1.83 16.47 -2.18
CA SER A 17 -3.01 15.88 -1.52
C SER A 17 -3.58 14.72 -2.33
N PHE A 18 -3.64 14.83 -3.66
CA PHE A 18 -4.02 13.71 -4.53
C PHE A 18 -3.03 12.55 -4.47
N LEU A 19 -1.72 12.82 -4.42
CA LEU A 19 -0.69 11.78 -4.29
C LEU A 19 -0.81 11.00 -2.98
N GLN A 20 -1.08 11.69 -1.87
CA GLN A 20 -1.20 11.07 -0.55
C GLN A 20 -2.48 10.25 -0.41
N LEU A 21 -3.58 10.70 -1.01
CA LEU A 21 -4.81 9.92 -1.14
C LEU A 21 -4.60 8.65 -1.99
N ALA A 22 -3.92 8.80 -3.13
CA ALA A 22 -3.61 7.67 -4.01
C ALA A 22 -2.70 6.63 -3.33
N ALA A 23 -1.70 7.09 -2.57
CA ALA A 23 -0.83 6.23 -1.77
C ALA A 23 -1.66 5.44 -0.74
N GLY A 24 -2.57 6.09 0.00
CA GLY A 24 -3.44 5.42 0.98
C GLY A 24 -4.42 4.41 0.36
N ILE A 25 -5.07 4.76 -0.75
CA ILE A 25 -6.00 3.84 -1.44
C ILE A 25 -5.28 2.63 -2.01
N SER A 26 -4.07 2.80 -2.56
CA SER A 26 -3.30 1.69 -3.15
C SER A 26 -2.96 0.61 -2.11
N VAL A 27 -2.46 0.99 -0.93
CA VAL A 27 -2.13 0.04 0.15
C VAL A 27 -3.39 -0.57 0.76
N GLY A 28 -4.44 0.24 0.95
CA GLY A 28 -5.70 -0.24 1.53
C GLY A 28 -6.37 -1.33 0.67
N LEU A 29 -6.44 -1.12 -0.65
CA LEU A 29 -6.98 -2.12 -1.57
C LEU A 29 -6.09 -3.36 -1.69
N CYS A 30 -4.76 -3.19 -1.67
CA CYS A 30 -3.82 -4.30 -1.71
C CYS A 30 -3.92 -5.18 -0.46
N GLY A 31 -3.99 -4.56 0.73
CA GLY A 31 -4.18 -5.27 2.00
C GLY A 31 -5.53 -5.98 2.09
N LEU A 32 -6.60 -5.37 1.59
CA LEU A 32 -7.92 -6.01 1.54
C LEU A 32 -7.91 -7.24 0.62
N ALA A 33 -7.32 -7.14 -0.56
CA ALA A 33 -7.19 -8.26 -1.49
C ALA A 33 -6.35 -9.41 -0.91
N ALA A 34 -5.20 -9.09 -0.29
CA ALA A 34 -4.36 -10.07 0.38
C ALA A 34 -5.09 -10.75 1.54
N GLY A 35 -5.75 -9.98 2.40
CA GLY A 35 -6.54 -10.50 3.53
C GLY A 35 -7.70 -11.40 3.07
N PHE A 36 -8.36 -11.07 1.96
CA PHE A 36 -9.42 -11.91 1.39
C PHE A 36 -8.88 -13.25 0.89
N ALA A 37 -7.75 -13.25 0.18
CA ALA A 37 -7.09 -14.47 -0.27
C ALA A 37 -6.63 -15.36 0.89
N ILE A 38 -6.02 -14.74 1.91
CA ILE A 38 -5.58 -15.39 3.16
C ILE A 38 -6.77 -16.00 3.90
N GLY A 39 -7.92 -15.30 3.95
CA GLY A 39 -9.13 -15.80 4.60
C GLY A 39 -9.69 -17.06 3.93
N ILE A 40 -9.77 -17.07 2.59
CA ILE A 40 -10.26 -18.23 1.81
C ILE A 40 -9.30 -19.42 1.97
N VAL A 41 -8.00 -19.18 1.82
CA VAL A 41 -6.96 -20.20 2.00
C VAL A 41 -6.95 -20.73 3.44
N GLY A 42 -7.17 -19.85 4.42
CA GLY A 42 -7.26 -20.20 5.83
C GLY A 42 -8.41 -21.17 6.11
N ASP A 43 -9.63 -20.87 5.65
CA ASP A 43 -10.80 -21.75 5.86
C ASP A 43 -10.59 -23.13 5.21
N ALA A 44 -10.13 -23.15 3.95
CA ALA A 44 -9.84 -24.41 3.27
C ALA A 44 -8.69 -25.18 3.92
N GLY A 45 -7.65 -24.47 4.37
CA GLY A 45 -6.45 -25.02 4.93
C GLY A 45 -6.65 -25.64 6.32
N VAL A 46 -7.47 -25.03 7.19
CA VAL A 46 -7.79 -25.62 8.51
C VAL A 46 -8.60 -26.90 8.35
N ARG A 47 -9.53 -26.95 7.39
CA ARG A 47 -10.31 -28.16 7.07
C ARG A 47 -9.42 -29.29 6.56
N ALA A 48 -8.45 -28.99 5.70
CA ALA A 48 -7.50 -29.96 5.18
C ALA A 48 -6.49 -30.46 6.25
N THR A 49 -6.06 -29.57 7.15
CA THR A 49 -5.10 -29.91 8.22
C THR A 49 -5.68 -30.90 9.23
N ASN A 50 -6.99 -30.88 9.45
CA ASN A 50 -7.67 -31.87 10.32
C ASN A 50 -7.62 -33.31 9.77
N GLN A 51 -7.44 -33.50 8.46
CA GLN A 51 -7.33 -34.84 7.87
C GLN A 51 -5.89 -35.36 7.85
N GLN A 52 -4.91 -34.48 7.63
CA GLN A 52 -3.49 -34.84 7.66
C GLN A 52 -2.64 -33.70 8.25
N PRO A 53 -2.03 -33.87 9.43
CA PRO A 53 -1.26 -32.82 10.09
C PRO A 53 0.01 -32.42 9.33
N ARG A 54 0.50 -33.25 8.39
CA ARG A 54 1.63 -32.90 7.50
C ARG A 54 1.32 -31.75 6.53
N LEU A 55 0.05 -31.44 6.28
CA LEU A 55 -0.35 -30.37 5.35
C LEU A 55 -0.23 -28.96 5.95
N TYR A 56 -0.06 -28.85 7.28
CA TYR A 56 0.04 -27.58 8.00
C TYR A 56 1.18 -26.69 7.48
N THR A 57 2.37 -27.28 7.25
CA THR A 57 3.53 -26.53 6.76
C THR A 57 3.30 -25.98 5.35
N GLY A 58 2.59 -26.70 4.48
CA GLY A 58 2.25 -26.24 3.12
C GLY A 58 1.25 -25.09 3.12
N MET A 59 0.25 -25.14 4.00
CA MET A 59 -0.71 -24.06 4.22
C MET A 59 0.00 -22.78 4.72
N VAL A 60 0.88 -22.90 5.72
CA VAL A 60 1.65 -21.76 6.23
C VAL A 60 2.53 -21.14 5.12
N LEU A 61 3.16 -21.96 4.28
CA LEU A 61 3.99 -21.46 3.18
C LEU A 61 3.18 -20.62 2.17
N ILE A 62 1.98 -21.07 1.79
CA ILE A 62 1.12 -20.35 0.83
C ILE A 62 0.59 -19.04 1.44
N LEU A 63 0.30 -19.02 2.75
CA LEU A 63 -0.16 -17.83 3.47
C LEU A 63 0.92 -16.73 3.51
N ILE A 64 2.17 -17.11 3.74
CA ILE A 64 3.30 -16.16 3.78
C ILE A 64 3.55 -15.56 2.39
N PHE A 65 3.51 -16.37 1.32
CA PHE A 65 3.65 -15.84 -0.04
C PHE A 65 2.51 -14.89 -0.42
N ALA A 66 1.28 -15.15 0.05
CA ALA A 66 0.16 -14.25 -0.12
C ALA A 66 0.37 -12.91 0.61
N GLU A 67 0.95 -12.93 1.81
CA GLU A 67 1.21 -11.71 2.58
C GLU A 67 2.32 -10.83 1.98
N VAL A 68 3.36 -11.43 1.41
CA VAL A 68 4.44 -10.69 0.74
C VAL A 68 3.92 -9.84 -0.42
N LEU A 69 2.88 -10.28 -1.13
CA LEU A 69 2.22 -9.48 -2.18
C LEU A 69 1.59 -8.20 -1.61
N GLY A 70 0.99 -8.29 -0.41
CA GLY A 70 0.48 -7.12 0.33
C GLY A 70 1.59 -6.16 0.78
N LEU A 71 2.71 -6.71 1.25
CA LEU A 71 3.89 -5.92 1.64
C LEU A 71 4.52 -5.19 0.45
N TYR A 72 4.50 -5.78 -0.76
CA TYR A 72 4.92 -5.06 -1.97
C TYR A 72 4.08 -3.80 -2.21
N GLY A 73 2.75 -3.86 -2.01
CA GLY A 73 1.87 -2.70 -2.11
C GLY A 73 2.17 -1.62 -1.06
N LEU A 74 2.52 -2.02 0.16
CA LEU A 74 2.95 -1.10 1.22
C LEU A 74 4.24 -0.35 0.85
N ILE A 75 5.26 -1.06 0.34
CA ILE A 75 6.55 -0.47 -0.03
C ILE A 75 6.36 0.62 -1.11
N VAL A 76 5.55 0.33 -2.13
CA VAL A 76 5.25 1.29 -3.21
C VAL A 76 4.50 2.52 -2.67
N SER A 77 3.53 2.32 -1.77
CA SER A 77 2.79 3.42 -1.13
C SER A 77 3.70 4.34 -0.31
N ILE A 78 4.64 3.77 0.45
CA ILE A 78 5.62 4.54 1.22
C ILE A 78 6.54 5.34 0.28
N LEU A 79 7.00 4.74 -0.82
CA LEU A 79 7.87 5.43 -1.78
C LEU A 79 7.17 6.62 -2.47
N LEU A 80 5.88 6.47 -2.78
CA LEU A 80 5.03 7.57 -3.27
C LEU A 80 4.90 8.70 -2.24
N LEU A 81 4.72 8.35 -0.97
CA LEU A 81 4.61 9.33 0.12
C LEU A 81 5.94 10.09 0.33
N SER A 82 7.07 9.38 0.32
CA SER A 82 8.40 9.97 0.45
C SER A 82 8.69 10.97 -0.67
N THR A 83 8.32 10.65 -1.91
CA THR A 83 8.49 11.53 -3.07
C THR A 83 7.57 12.76 -3.00
N SER A 84 6.39 12.62 -2.41
CA SER A 84 5.42 13.72 -2.26
C SER A 84 5.91 14.80 -1.28
N GLN A 85 6.63 14.41 -0.23
CA GLN A 85 7.19 15.33 0.77
C GLN A 85 8.36 16.16 0.22
N THR A 86 9.12 15.64 -0.76
CA THR A 86 10.28 16.36 -1.34
C THR A 86 9.85 17.59 -2.15
N GLN A 87 8.63 17.60 -2.71
CA GLN A 87 8.12 18.69 -3.55
C GLN A 87 7.69 19.95 -2.77
N VAL A 88 7.49 19.88 -1.45
CA VAL A 88 7.10 21.04 -0.62
C VAL A 88 8.30 21.76 0.02
N THR A 89 9.47 21.13 0.09
CA THR A 89 10.67 21.72 0.69
C THR A 89 11.47 22.61 -0.30
N ASP A 90 11.28 22.43 -1.61
CA ASP A 90 11.99 23.18 -2.66
C ASP A 90 11.48 24.62 -2.90
N CYS A 91 10.40 25.04 -2.24
CA CYS A 91 9.89 26.42 -2.32
C CYS A 91 10.35 27.34 -1.17
N SER A 92 11.26 26.87 -0.29
CA SER A 92 11.83 27.66 0.83
C SER A 92 13.33 27.94 0.64
N GLY A 93 13.77 28.09 -0.61
CA GLY A 93 15.17 28.31 -0.97
C GLY A 93 15.35 29.21 -2.20
N SER A 94 14.82 30.44 -2.15
CA SER A 94 15.32 31.68 -2.80
C SER A 94 14.33 32.82 -2.60
#